data_AF-A0A7X9MJ78-F1
#
_entry.id   AF-A0A7X9MJ78-F1
#
_cell.length_a   1.000
_cell.length_b   1.000
_cell.length_c   1.000
_cell.angle_alpha   90.00
_cell.angle_beta   90.00
_cell.angle_gamma   90.00
#
_symmetry.space_group_name_H-M   'P 1'
#
loop_
_entity.id
_entity.type
_entity.pdbx_description
1 polymer ?
#
loop_
_entity_poly.entity_id
_entity_poly.type
_entity_poly.pdbx_seq_one_letter_code
_entity_poly.pdbx_strand_id
1 'polypeptide(L)'
;MTRFFGVMLVLVAVVAAGFYFALRGLSDSDSTRTVEDTRVLLDGTPTTCGELLGAPCSVAMQTTYNRIAPRLDGFVRGADLGPWAATLDSDETAALVVEACSLSGQPGQTQLEFVDLARVRHPEVGSPALFPFWNRAREGLCPPPA
;
A
#
# COMPACT_ATOMS: atom_id res chain seq x y z
N MET A 1 -18.62 -34.31 35.85
CA MET A 1 -17.67 -33.27 35.40
C MET A 1 -17.45 -33.24 33.88
N THR A 2 -17.62 -34.34 33.15
CA THR A 2 -17.44 -34.41 31.68
C THR A 2 -18.46 -33.63 30.85
N ARG A 3 -19.69 -33.43 31.34
CA ARG A 3 -20.75 -32.70 30.61
C ARG A 3 -20.52 -31.18 30.55
N PHE A 4 -19.94 -30.58 31.59
CA PHE A 4 -19.63 -29.14 31.60
C PHE A 4 -18.46 -28.79 30.67
N PHE A 5 -17.46 -29.65 30.58
CA PHE A 5 -16.34 -29.50 29.65
C PHE A 5 -16.79 -29.51 28.20
N GLY A 6 -17.72 -30.40 27.84
CA GLY A 6 -18.27 -30.45 26.48
C GLY A 6 -19.02 -29.18 26.09
N VAL A 7 -19.86 -28.65 26.99
CA VAL A 7 -20.62 -27.42 26.74
C VAL A 7 -19.70 -26.20 26.65
N MET A 8 -18.66 -26.13 27.50
CA MET A 8 -17.68 -25.04 27.46
C MET A 8 -16.88 -25.04 26.14
N LEU A 9 -16.46 -26.21 25.65
CA LEU A 9 -15.76 -26.33 24.37
C LEU A 9 -16.61 -25.88 23.18
N VAL A 10 -17.90 -26.24 23.19
CA VAL A 10 -18.84 -25.82 22.14
C VAL A 10 -19.05 -24.31 22.20
N LEU A 11 -19.23 -23.72 23.39
CA LEU A 11 -19.36 -22.27 23.54
C LEU A 11 -18.12 -21.51 23.06
N VAL A 12 -16.92 -21.98 23.40
CA VAL A 12 -15.67 -21.38 22.93
C VAL A 12 -15.55 -21.49 21.41
N ALA A 13 -15.91 -22.63 20.82
CA ALA A 13 -15.89 -22.81 19.37
C ALA A 13 -16.89 -21.89 18.65
N VAL A 14 -18.09 -21.71 19.21
CA VAL A 14 -19.12 -20.81 18.64
C VAL A 14 -18.70 -19.35 18.76
N VAL A 15 -18.11 -18.94 19.89
CA VAL A 15 -17.60 -17.57 20.08
C VAL A 15 -16.39 -17.32 19.17
N ALA A 16 -15.47 -18.27 19.05
CA ALA A 16 -14.32 -18.16 18.16
C ALA A 16 -14.74 -18.12 16.69
N ALA A 17 -15.70 -18.95 16.28
CA ALA A 17 -16.26 -18.91 14.93
C ALA A 17 -17.01 -17.60 14.66
N GLY A 18 -17.80 -17.13 15.62
CA GLY A 18 -18.50 -15.85 15.53
C GLY A 18 -17.55 -14.67 15.44
N PHE A 19 -16.48 -14.66 16.24
CA PHE A 19 -15.43 -13.63 16.18
C PHE A 19 -14.62 -13.69 14.89
N TYR A 20 -14.30 -14.90 14.41
CA TYR A 20 -13.64 -15.12 13.13
C TYR A 20 -14.49 -14.62 11.96
N PHE A 21 -15.79 -14.92 11.96
CA PHE A 21 -16.73 -14.43 10.95
C PHE A 21 -17.02 -12.93 11.09
N ALA A 22 -17.01 -12.36 12.29
CA ALA A 22 -17.17 -10.92 12.49
C ALA A 22 -15.93 -10.15 12.02
N LEU A 23 -14.72 -10.65 12.28
CA LEU A 23 -13.48 -10.08 11.74
C LEU A 23 -13.44 -10.19 10.22
N ARG A 24 -13.82 -11.34 9.65
CA ARG A 24 -13.94 -11.51 8.19
C ARG A 24 -15.03 -10.61 7.60
N GLY A 25 -16.18 -10.49 8.26
CA GLY A 25 -17.30 -9.68 7.84
C GLY A 25 -17.01 -8.18 7.90
N LEU A 26 -16.21 -7.72 8.86
CA LEU A 26 -15.68 -6.36 8.89
C LEU A 26 -14.67 -6.12 7.75
N SER A 27 -13.90 -7.15 7.35
CA SER A 27 -13.06 -7.08 6.14
C SER A 27 -13.87 -7.13 4.83
N ASP A 28 -15.02 -7.82 4.80
CA ASP A 28 -15.88 -7.95 3.60
C ASP A 28 -16.90 -6.81 3.46
N SER A 29 -17.25 -6.12 4.54
CA SER A 29 -18.28 -5.06 4.52
C SER A 29 -17.84 -3.76 3.84
N ASP A 30 -16.56 -3.65 3.45
CA ASP A 30 -16.04 -2.53 2.63
C ASP A 30 -16.09 -2.83 1.12
N SER A 31 -16.55 -4.03 0.72
CA SER A 31 -16.51 -4.51 -0.68
C SER A 31 -17.74 -4.18 -1.54
N THR A 32 -18.67 -3.33 -1.11
CA THR A 32 -19.83 -2.95 -1.98
C THR A 32 -19.50 -1.89 -3.04
N ARG A 33 -18.27 -1.38 -3.07
CA ARG A 33 -17.72 -0.61 -4.18
C ARG A 33 -16.41 -1.28 -4.61
N THR A 34 -16.48 -2.30 -5.47
CA THR A 34 -15.30 -2.93 -6.04
C THR A 34 -14.49 -1.86 -6.78
N VAL A 35 -13.41 -1.38 -6.17
CA VAL A 35 -12.44 -0.51 -6.83
C VAL A 35 -11.77 -1.35 -7.91
N GLU A 36 -11.77 -0.85 -9.15
CA GLU A 36 -11.18 -1.54 -10.29
C GLU A 36 -9.72 -1.89 -10.00
N ASP A 37 -9.29 -3.12 -10.30
CA ASP A 37 -7.88 -3.48 -10.17
C ASP A 37 -7.15 -3.14 -11.48
N THR A 38 -6.69 -1.89 -11.57
CA THR A 38 -6.00 -1.39 -12.76
C THR A 38 -4.66 -2.12 -12.92
N ARG A 39 -4.33 -2.48 -14.17
CA ARG A 39 -3.02 -2.99 -14.56
C ARG A 39 -2.31 -1.96 -15.41
N VAL A 40 -1.05 -1.66 -15.11
CA VAL A 40 -0.21 -0.82 -15.97
C VAL A 40 1.12 -1.48 -16.24
N LEU A 41 1.69 -1.15 -17.40
CA LEU A 41 3.01 -1.60 -17.80
C LEU A 41 4.05 -0.79 -17.02
N LEU A 42 4.75 -1.43 -16.09
CA LEU A 42 5.98 -0.91 -15.48
C LEU A 42 7.15 -1.61 -16.17
N ASP A 43 7.97 -0.83 -16.87
CA ASP A 43 9.08 -1.37 -17.68
C ASP A 43 8.68 -2.52 -18.63
N GLY A 44 7.47 -2.42 -19.21
CA GLY A 44 6.91 -3.43 -20.10
C GLY A 44 6.26 -4.65 -19.42
N THR A 45 6.29 -4.73 -18.08
CA THR A 45 5.62 -5.77 -17.29
C THR A 45 4.25 -5.26 -16.82
N PRO A 46 3.13 -5.94 -17.13
CA PRO A 46 1.84 -5.60 -16.56
C PRO A 46 1.84 -5.91 -15.06
N THR A 47 1.70 -4.87 -14.24
CA THR A 47 1.75 -4.97 -12.78
C THR A 47 0.45 -4.42 -12.18
N THR A 48 -0.08 -5.08 -11.15
CA THR A 48 -1.20 -4.60 -10.31
C THR A 48 -0.69 -3.93 -9.04
N CYS A 49 -1.58 -3.26 -8.30
CA CYS A 49 -1.21 -2.67 -7.00
C CYS A 49 -0.69 -3.74 -6.02
N GLY A 50 -1.36 -4.90 -5.96
CA GLY A 50 -1.01 -5.96 -5.02
C GLY A 50 0.31 -6.67 -5.36
N GLU A 51 0.58 -6.87 -6.66
CA GLU A 51 1.86 -7.39 -7.12
C GLU A 51 3.00 -6.41 -6.82
N LEU A 52 2.77 -5.11 -7.05
CA LEU A 52 3.77 -4.07 -6.82
C LEU A 52 4.20 -3.94 -5.35
N LEU A 53 3.25 -4.07 -4.41
CA LEU A 53 3.52 -3.96 -2.97
C LEU A 53 3.78 -5.32 -2.29
N GLY A 54 3.66 -6.43 -3.02
CA GLY A 54 3.80 -7.78 -2.49
C GLY A 54 2.74 -8.18 -1.46
N ALA A 55 1.65 -7.41 -1.36
CA ALA A 55 0.57 -7.60 -0.40
C ALA A 55 -0.75 -7.01 -0.93
N PRO A 56 -1.92 -7.46 -0.45
CA PRO A 56 -3.20 -6.87 -0.84
C PRO A 56 -3.24 -5.37 -0.55
N CYS A 57 -3.60 -4.56 -1.56
CA CYS A 57 -3.75 -3.13 -1.39
C CYS A 57 -5.01 -2.77 -0.60
N SER A 58 -4.89 -1.81 0.32
CA SER A 58 -6.06 -1.18 0.92
C SER A 58 -6.85 -0.40 -0.14
N VAL A 59 -8.13 -0.14 0.13
CA VAL A 59 -9.00 0.64 -0.78
C VAL A 59 -8.39 2.00 -1.13
N ALA A 60 -7.80 2.69 -0.15
CA ALA A 60 -7.12 3.97 -0.34
C ALA A 60 -5.86 3.85 -1.22
N MET A 61 -5.09 2.77 -1.02
CA MET A 61 -3.90 2.49 -1.82
C MET A 61 -4.27 2.15 -3.26
N GLN A 62 -5.25 1.27 -3.47
CA GLN A 62 -5.76 0.93 -4.80
C GLN A 62 -6.30 2.17 -5.53
N THR A 63 -7.09 3.00 -4.84
CA THR A 63 -7.63 4.24 -5.41
C THR A 63 -6.50 5.19 -5.84
N THR A 64 -5.46 5.31 -5.02
CA THR A 64 -4.29 6.12 -5.35
C THR A 64 -3.53 5.54 -6.55
N TYR A 65 -3.29 4.23 -6.54
CA TYR A 65 -2.64 3.51 -7.62
C TYR A 65 -3.37 3.74 -8.93
N ASN A 66 -4.66 3.42 -9.03
CA ASN A 66 -5.44 3.60 -10.26
C ASN A 66 -5.40 5.02 -10.80
N ARG A 67 -5.42 6.02 -9.91
CA ARG A 67 -5.37 7.44 -10.28
C ARG A 67 -4.02 7.84 -10.88
N ILE A 68 -2.91 7.28 -10.38
CA ILE A 68 -1.56 7.65 -10.84
C ILE A 68 -0.98 6.68 -11.88
N ALA A 69 -1.54 5.48 -11.98
CA ALA A 69 -1.04 4.37 -12.80
C ALA A 69 -0.75 4.77 -14.26
N PRO A 70 -1.61 5.55 -14.97
CA PRO A 70 -1.34 5.95 -16.36
C PRO A 70 -0.06 6.79 -16.54
N ARG A 71 0.43 7.42 -15.46
CA ARG A 71 1.63 8.27 -15.46
C ARG A 71 2.80 7.65 -14.69
N LEU A 72 2.58 6.54 -13.99
CA LEU A 72 3.53 5.97 -13.04
C LEU A 72 4.82 5.53 -13.73
N ASP A 73 4.72 4.74 -14.80
CA ASP A 73 5.88 4.23 -15.56
C ASP A 73 6.73 5.37 -16.15
N GLY A 74 6.09 6.36 -16.78
CA GLY A 74 6.78 7.53 -17.30
C GLY A 74 7.43 8.39 -16.21
N PHE A 75 6.80 8.47 -15.03
CA PHE A 75 7.34 9.18 -13.88
C PHE A 75 8.57 8.47 -13.30
N VAL A 76 8.49 7.15 -13.07
CA VAL A 76 9.60 6.33 -12.57
C VAL A 76 10.82 6.41 -13.48
N ARG A 77 10.61 6.38 -14.80
CA ARG A 77 11.70 6.47 -15.79
C ARG A 77 12.27 7.88 -15.98
N GLY A 78 11.50 8.93 -15.66
CA GLY A 78 11.85 10.31 -15.99
C GLY A 78 12.16 11.21 -14.80
N ALA A 79 11.74 10.85 -13.59
CA ALA A 79 11.94 11.67 -12.40
C ALA A 79 13.35 11.46 -11.84
N ASP A 80 14.00 12.56 -11.46
CA ASP A 80 15.18 12.51 -10.61
C ASP A 80 14.75 12.19 -9.17
N LEU A 81 14.91 10.91 -8.79
CA LEU A 81 14.60 10.35 -7.47
C LEU A 81 15.87 10.17 -6.61
N GLY A 82 16.97 10.80 -7.01
CA GLY A 82 18.24 10.76 -6.30
C GLY A 82 19.07 9.48 -6.54
N PRO A 83 20.32 9.45 -6.02
CA PRO A 83 21.29 8.41 -6.38
C PRO A 83 20.92 7.00 -5.91
N TRP A 84 20.19 6.89 -4.79
CA TRP A 84 19.79 5.58 -4.28
C TRP A 84 18.73 4.91 -5.18
N ALA A 85 17.84 5.70 -5.79
CA ALA A 85 16.86 5.17 -6.74
C ALA A 85 17.51 4.45 -7.94
N ALA A 86 18.72 4.87 -8.34
CA ALA A 86 19.46 4.22 -9.42
C ALA A 86 19.96 2.80 -9.08
N THR A 87 19.87 2.40 -7.80
CA THR A 87 20.21 1.04 -7.35
C THR A 87 19.00 0.12 -7.24
N LEU A 88 17.79 0.67 -7.34
CA LEU A 88 16.54 -0.07 -7.27
C LEU A 88 16.08 -0.49 -8.64
N ASP A 89 15.26 -1.54 -8.69
CA ASP A 89 14.52 -1.84 -9.91
C ASP A 89 13.29 -0.93 -10.10
N SER A 90 12.66 -1.02 -11.27
CA SER A 90 11.50 -0.20 -11.63
C SER A 90 10.30 -0.44 -10.71
N ASP A 91 10.11 -1.66 -10.23
CA ASP A 91 8.98 -2.05 -9.37
C ASP A 91 9.18 -1.54 -7.95
N GLU A 92 10.37 -1.70 -7.37
CA GLU A 92 10.75 -1.11 -6.08
C GLU A 92 10.60 0.41 -6.09
N THR A 93 11.08 1.05 -7.17
CA THR A 93 10.97 2.49 -7.36
C THR A 93 9.50 2.93 -7.45
N ALA A 94 8.70 2.23 -8.26
CA ALA A 94 7.28 2.49 -8.41
C ALA A 94 6.52 2.29 -7.09
N ALA A 95 6.85 1.24 -6.32
CA ALA A 95 6.24 0.96 -5.02
C ALA A 95 6.44 2.13 -4.04
N LEU A 96 7.66 2.64 -3.91
CA LEU A 96 7.97 3.79 -3.05
C LEU A 96 7.23 5.07 -3.50
N VAL A 97 7.11 5.28 -4.80
CA VAL A 97 6.35 6.43 -5.36
C VAL A 97 4.86 6.30 -5.05
N VAL A 98 4.28 5.10 -5.19
CA VAL A 98 2.86 4.83 -4.86
C VAL A 98 2.60 5.03 -3.37
N GLU A 99 3.48 4.53 -2.50
CA GLU A 99 3.40 4.74 -1.05
C GLU A 99 3.46 6.21 -0.68
N ALA A 100 4.41 6.96 -1.24
CA ALA A 100 4.54 8.41 -1.04
C ALA A 100 3.25 9.13 -1.44
N CYS A 101 2.67 8.79 -2.59
CA CYS A 101 1.42 9.38 -3.06
C CYS A 101 0.21 9.02 -2.20
N SER A 102 0.17 7.80 -1.68
CA SER A 102 -0.94 7.33 -0.85
C SER A 102 -0.92 8.01 0.51
N LEU A 103 0.26 8.16 1.11
CA LEU A 103 0.45 8.87 2.37
C LEU A 103 0.22 10.37 2.20
N SER A 104 0.76 11.00 1.16
CA SER A 104 0.59 12.46 0.96
C SER A 104 -0.86 12.89 0.74
N GLY A 105 -1.72 11.98 0.29
CA GLY A 105 -3.16 12.23 0.13
C GLY A 105 -3.95 12.13 1.43
N GLN A 106 -3.35 11.70 2.53
CA GLN A 106 -4.02 11.49 3.80
C GLN A 106 -3.80 12.68 4.75
N PRO A 107 -4.84 13.15 5.47
CA PRO A 107 -4.71 14.24 6.43
C PRO A 107 -3.72 13.91 7.56
N GLY A 108 -2.79 14.83 7.83
CA GLY A 108 -1.84 14.71 8.95
C GLY A 108 -0.64 13.82 8.69
N GLN A 109 -0.57 13.12 7.55
CA GLN A 109 0.61 12.34 7.17
C GLN A 109 1.73 13.26 6.68
N THR A 110 2.96 12.95 7.09
CA THR A 110 4.16 13.71 6.74
C THR A 110 5.18 12.81 6.07
N GLN A 111 6.33 13.40 5.76
CA GLN A 111 7.46 12.64 5.26
C GLN A 111 7.95 11.58 6.25
N LEU A 112 7.81 11.81 7.57
CA LEU A 112 8.32 10.88 8.57
C LEU A 112 7.58 9.54 8.50
N GLU A 113 6.26 9.57 8.32
CA GLU A 113 5.46 8.35 8.19
C GLU A 113 5.77 7.61 6.89
N PHE A 114 6.13 8.33 5.82
CA PHE A 114 6.66 7.70 4.62
C PHE A 114 8.02 7.03 4.86
N VAL A 115 8.92 7.68 5.60
CA VAL A 115 10.22 7.09 5.94
C VAL A 115 10.05 5.85 6.80
N ASP A 116 9.16 5.89 7.80
CA ASP A 116 8.88 4.75 8.67
C ASP A 116 8.30 3.58 7.88
N LEU A 117 7.37 3.85 6.94
CA LEU A 117 6.81 2.82 6.06
C LEU A 117 7.87 2.22 5.13
N ALA A 118 8.63 3.07 4.42
CA ALA A 118 9.63 2.61 3.46
C ALA A 118 10.73 1.77 4.13
N ARG A 119 11.10 2.09 5.37
CA ARG A 119 12.11 1.35 6.14
C ARG A 119 11.66 -0.03 6.59
N VAL A 120 10.38 -0.37 6.51
CA VAL A 120 9.92 -1.75 6.70
C VAL A 120 10.49 -2.66 5.61
N ARG A 121 10.57 -2.17 4.36
CA ARG A 121 11.10 -2.92 3.21
C ARG A 121 12.59 -2.64 2.96
N HIS A 122 13.04 -1.42 3.26
CA HIS A 122 14.43 -0.97 3.08
C HIS A 122 15.02 -0.48 4.42
N PRO A 123 15.30 -1.36 5.38
CA PRO A 123 15.78 -0.98 6.71
C PRO A 123 17.15 -0.27 6.70
N GLU A 124 17.94 -0.48 5.64
CA GLU A 124 19.27 0.04 5.42
C GLU A 124 19.31 1.53 5.05
N VAL A 125 18.20 2.11 4.57
CA VAL A 125 18.18 3.50 4.11
C VAL A 125 17.70 4.50 5.13
N GLY A 126 18.36 5.66 5.12
CA GLY A 126 17.98 6.82 5.92
C GLY A 126 17.04 7.77 5.19
N SER A 127 16.44 8.68 5.95
CA SER A 127 15.53 9.72 5.43
C SER A 127 16.09 10.54 4.25
N PRO A 128 17.40 10.83 4.11
CA PRO A 128 17.90 11.61 2.96
C PRO A 128 17.76 10.88 1.62
N ALA A 129 17.91 9.56 1.60
CA ALA A 129 17.76 8.75 0.38
C ALA A 129 16.28 8.64 -0.05
N LEU A 130 15.37 8.69 0.92
CA LEU A 130 13.92 8.59 0.72
C LEU A 130 13.27 9.95 0.40
N PHE A 131 13.87 11.06 0.84
CA PHE A 131 13.31 12.41 0.63
C PHE A 131 12.94 12.72 -0.84
N PRO A 132 13.78 12.40 -1.85
CA PRO A 132 13.44 12.67 -3.24
C PRO A 132 12.15 11.98 -3.70
N PHE A 133 11.88 10.75 -3.26
CA PHE A 133 10.65 10.02 -3.59
C PHE A 133 9.42 10.78 -3.10
N TRP A 134 9.41 11.15 -1.82
CA TRP A 134 8.33 11.93 -1.21
C TRP A 134 8.10 13.25 -1.94
N ASN A 135 9.18 14.01 -2.15
CA ASN A 135 9.07 15.36 -2.69
C ASN A 135 8.59 15.34 -4.16
N ARG A 136 9.22 14.51 -4.99
CA ARG A 136 8.95 14.47 -6.43
C ARG A 136 7.60 13.86 -6.75
N ALA A 137 7.18 12.84 -5.98
CA ALA A 137 5.85 12.26 -6.12
C ALA A 137 4.77 13.33 -5.87
N ARG A 138 4.91 14.10 -4.79
CA ARG A 138 3.98 15.20 -4.46
C ARG A 138 4.01 16.35 -5.45
N GLU A 139 5.16 16.68 -6.03
CA GLU A 139 5.24 17.75 -7.02
C GLU A 139 4.67 17.36 -8.38
N GLY A 140 4.98 16.15 -8.85
CA GLY A 140 4.75 15.76 -10.25
C GLY A 140 3.64 14.74 -10.48
N LEU A 141 3.36 13.89 -9.50
CA LEU A 141 2.48 12.73 -9.70
C LEU A 141 1.15 12.87 -8.94
N CYS A 142 1.21 13.27 -7.67
CA CYS A 142 0.09 13.36 -6.76
C CYS A 142 0.11 14.68 -5.96
N PRO A 143 -0.08 15.82 -6.67
CA PRO A 143 -0.13 17.11 -6.00
C PRO A 143 -1.26 17.16 -4.97
N PRO A 144 -1.05 17.86 -3.84
CA PRO A 144 -2.11 18.09 -2.88
C PRO A 144 -3.27 18.84 -3.57
N PRO A 145 -4.52 18.59 -3.16
CA PRO A 145 -5.65 19.38 -3.65
C PRO A 145 -5.41 20.86 -3.34
N ALA A 146 -5.74 21.72 -4.32
CA ALA A 146 -5.63 23.18 -4.22
C ALA A 146 -6.63 23.78 -3.23
#